data_AF-M2SBZ7-F1
#
_entry.id   AF-M2SBZ7-F1
#
_cell.length_a   1.000
_cell.length_b   1.000
_cell.length_c   1.000
_cell.angle_alpha   90.00
_cell.angle_beta   90.00
_cell.angle_gamma   90.00
#
_symmetry.space_group_name_H-M   'P 1'
#
loop_
_entity.id
_entity.type
_entity.pdbx_description
1 polymer ?
#
loop_
_entity_poly.entity_id
_entity_poly.type
_entity_poly.pdbx_seq_one_letter_code
_entity_poly.pdbx_strand_id
1 'polypeptide(L)'
;MKLFVTVGTTEFERLIETINEEDVMKQLSQIGITEMVVQYGHGKYIPESKAGITVHSFSMKTSISEDFKAADLIITHAGAGSVNEALSVKKPTIVVINDALMNNHQTEIAKKLSELGAVTYCPSPSTLKELLSHYIIQPGKDIVLKGKEVDEKIGNLMKEWCGLDKNKDKEICVVLGSGGHTMEMLHVLHPLDELCHEVIKQFDVIVAESDNISSKKLEGIKSKYNVHQIPRSRKVGQSYFTSIFTTLYAIFVCIGMVLKIRPEVLLCNGPGTCVPVCICCWFLNLFQSKKTRIIYLESVCRVTTLSLTGKILKFIADIFVIQWEELKPLNRNAIVHHLFYASDN
;
A
#
# COMPACT_ATOMS: atom_id res chain seq x y z
N MET A 1 22.69 13.68 -14.10
CA MET A 1 21.41 13.00 -13.78
C MET A 1 21.08 13.22 -12.31
N LYS A 2 19.79 13.16 -11.96
CA LYS A 2 19.28 13.39 -10.61
C LYS A 2 18.93 12.08 -9.91
N LEU A 3 19.52 11.86 -8.73
CA LEU A 3 19.20 10.76 -7.84
C LEU A 3 18.24 11.24 -6.73
N PHE A 4 17.17 10.50 -6.48
CA PHE A 4 16.33 10.69 -5.29
C PHE A 4 16.49 9.51 -4.32
N VAL A 5 16.79 9.83 -3.06
CA VAL A 5 16.96 8.85 -1.98
C VAL A 5 15.87 9.06 -0.93
N THR A 6 15.14 8.01 -0.54
CA THR A 6 14.13 8.12 0.52
C THR A 6 14.05 6.90 1.44
N VAL A 7 14.08 7.17 2.75
CA VAL A 7 13.80 6.21 3.83
C VAL A 7 12.34 6.27 4.32
N GLY A 8 11.49 7.02 3.61
CA GLY A 8 10.10 7.24 3.98
C GLY A 8 9.96 7.85 5.38
N THR A 9 9.03 7.32 6.17
CA THR A 9 8.84 7.71 7.58
C THR A 9 9.65 6.85 8.55
N THR A 10 10.48 5.94 8.05
CA THR A 10 11.30 5.06 8.89
C THR A 10 12.65 5.67 9.17
N GLU A 11 13.22 5.34 10.33
CA GLU A 11 14.61 5.67 10.63
C GLU A 11 15.51 4.60 10.02
N PHE A 12 16.28 4.98 8.99
CA PHE A 12 17.25 4.10 8.35
C PHE A 12 18.53 4.87 8.05
N GLU A 13 19.14 5.39 9.12
CA GLU A 13 20.34 6.23 9.08
C GLU A 13 21.51 5.53 8.36
N ARG A 14 21.69 4.23 8.61
CA ARG A 14 22.71 3.40 7.93
C ARG A 14 22.65 3.48 6.41
N LEU A 15 21.45 3.58 5.80
CA LEU A 15 21.35 3.73 4.35
C LEU A 15 21.87 5.10 3.89
N ILE A 16 21.52 6.16 4.62
CA ILE A 16 21.94 7.52 4.29
C ILE A 16 23.45 7.68 4.48
N GLU A 17 24.00 7.15 5.57
CA GLU A 17 25.43 7.13 5.83
C GLU A 17 26.18 6.39 4.72
N THR A 18 25.74 5.17 4.37
CA THR A 18 26.39 4.38 3.31
C THR A 18 26.30 5.05 1.94
N ILE A 19 25.17 5.67 1.58
CA ILE A 19 25.07 6.43 0.32
C ILE A 19 26.04 7.60 0.31
N ASN A 20 26.26 8.24 1.47
CA ASN A 20 27.23 9.30 1.60
C ASN A 20 28.64 8.79 1.94
N GLU A 21 28.98 7.51 1.77
CA GLU A 21 30.38 7.08 1.81
C GLU A 21 31.13 7.53 0.54
N GLU A 22 32.42 7.87 0.67
CA GLU A 22 33.24 8.38 -0.44
C GLU A 22 33.23 7.43 -1.65
N ASP A 23 33.36 6.13 -1.40
CA ASP A 23 33.38 5.12 -2.44
C ASP A 23 32.03 4.98 -3.17
N VAL A 24 30.92 5.07 -2.44
CA VAL A 24 29.58 4.99 -3.03
C VAL A 24 29.28 6.24 -3.84
N MET A 25 29.63 7.42 -3.33
CA MET A 25 29.50 8.68 -4.06
C MET A 25 30.32 8.69 -5.36
N LYS A 26 31.52 8.10 -5.36
CA LYS A 26 32.32 7.91 -6.58
C LYS A 26 31.64 6.98 -7.59
N GLN A 27 31.06 5.87 -7.14
CA GLN A 27 30.30 4.98 -8.04
C GLN A 27 29.08 5.69 -8.64
N LEU A 28 28.33 6.44 -7.84
CA LEU A 28 27.20 7.24 -8.33
C LEU A 28 27.63 8.29 -9.36
N SER A 29 28.76 8.95 -9.12
CA SER A 29 29.35 9.93 -10.05
C SER A 29 29.77 9.26 -11.37
N GLN A 30 30.36 8.06 -11.31
CA GLN A 30 30.72 7.25 -12.50
C GLN A 30 29.50 6.82 -13.31
N ILE A 31 28.38 6.54 -12.65
CA ILE A 31 27.09 6.26 -13.31
C ILE A 31 26.52 7.53 -13.97
N GLY A 32 27.00 8.73 -13.64
CA GLY A 32 26.59 10.02 -14.21
C GLY A 32 25.60 10.81 -13.35
N ILE A 33 25.48 10.47 -12.07
CA ILE A 33 24.73 11.26 -11.10
C ILE A 33 25.51 12.54 -10.78
N THR A 34 24.83 13.68 -10.86
CA THR A 34 25.40 15.02 -10.62
C THR A 34 24.68 15.76 -9.50
N GLU A 35 23.43 15.40 -9.24
CA GLU A 35 22.59 15.95 -8.19
C GLU A 35 21.92 14.82 -7.42
N MET A 36 21.90 14.92 -6.09
CA MET A 36 21.24 13.96 -5.21
C MET A 36 20.32 14.70 -4.24
N VAL A 37 19.07 14.27 -4.18
CA VAL A 37 18.08 14.75 -3.20
C VAL A 37 17.82 13.63 -2.20
N VAL A 38 17.96 13.91 -0.91
CA VAL A 38 17.85 12.91 0.16
C VAL A 38 16.74 13.28 1.15
N GLN A 39 15.74 12.40 1.25
CA GLN A 39 14.79 12.39 2.35
C GLN A 39 15.30 11.44 3.45
N TYR A 40 15.74 12.00 4.58
CA TYR A 40 16.29 11.23 5.70
C TYR A 40 15.29 10.93 6.84
N GLY A 41 14.02 11.33 6.69
CA GLY A 41 12.94 10.97 7.61
C GLY A 41 13.18 11.53 9.02
N HIS A 42 13.24 10.63 10.01
CA HIS A 42 13.52 10.96 11.42
C HIS A 42 15.01 10.83 11.81
N GLY A 43 15.88 10.46 10.87
CA GLY A 43 17.32 10.37 11.11
C GLY A 43 17.96 11.72 11.42
N LYS A 44 19.20 11.70 11.93
CA LYS A 44 19.95 12.90 12.32
C LYS A 44 21.11 13.20 11.38
N TYR A 45 21.62 12.18 10.69
CA TYR A 45 22.69 12.32 9.72
C TYR A 45 22.23 13.14 8.50
N ILE A 46 22.94 14.24 8.24
CA ILE A 46 22.71 15.11 7.08
C ILE A 46 23.83 14.83 6.07
N PRO A 47 23.51 14.31 4.87
CA PRO A 47 24.52 13.99 3.87
C PRO A 47 25.12 15.24 3.25
N GLU A 48 26.42 15.20 2.96
CA GLU A 48 27.20 16.31 2.42
C GLU A 48 27.50 16.15 0.92
N SER A 49 27.70 17.28 0.23
CA SER A 49 28.11 17.31 -1.18
C SER A 49 29.56 16.87 -1.34
N LYS A 50 29.82 15.85 -2.15
CA LYS A 50 31.17 15.34 -2.46
C LYS A 50 31.20 14.49 -3.72
N ALA A 51 32.41 14.12 -4.16
CA ALA A 51 32.67 13.39 -5.41
C ALA A 51 32.01 14.03 -6.66
N GLY A 52 31.86 15.36 -6.66
CA GLY A 52 31.23 16.12 -7.76
C GLY A 52 29.69 16.06 -7.77
N ILE A 53 29.07 15.54 -6.71
CA ILE A 53 27.61 15.44 -6.58
C ILE A 53 27.12 16.54 -5.63
N THR A 54 26.20 17.38 -6.12
CA THR A 54 25.48 18.35 -5.27
C THR A 54 24.38 17.64 -4.50
N VAL A 55 24.39 17.77 -3.17
CA VAL A 55 23.45 17.10 -2.27
C VAL A 55 22.49 18.10 -1.63
N HIS A 56 21.20 17.84 -1.78
CA HIS A 56 20.13 18.54 -1.08
C HIS A 56 19.42 17.55 -0.17
N SER A 57 19.11 17.92 1.07
CA SER A 57 18.50 17.02 2.03
C SER A 57 17.35 17.67 2.80
N PHE A 58 16.36 16.85 3.18
CA PHE A 58 15.23 17.26 4.00
C PHE A 58 14.72 16.10 4.86
N SER A 59 14.10 16.40 6.00
CA SER A 59 13.53 15.39 6.88
C SER A 59 12.21 14.84 6.31
N MET A 60 11.19 15.71 6.22
CA MET A 60 9.84 15.39 5.77
C MET A 60 9.26 16.52 4.93
N LYS A 61 8.58 16.16 3.84
CA LYS A 61 7.72 17.06 3.05
C LYS A 61 6.28 16.56 3.10
N THR A 62 5.33 17.45 2.83
CA THR A 62 3.91 17.11 2.66
C THR A 62 3.66 16.22 1.45
N SER A 63 4.48 16.37 0.41
CA SER A 63 4.49 15.52 -0.78
C SER A 63 5.93 15.35 -1.28
N ILE A 64 6.26 14.13 -1.69
CA ILE A 64 7.54 13.77 -2.32
C ILE A 64 7.34 13.33 -3.79
N SER A 65 6.11 13.43 -4.30
CA SER A 65 5.74 12.96 -5.64
C SER A 65 6.49 13.70 -6.75
N GLU A 66 6.78 14.99 -6.55
CA GLU A 66 7.58 15.78 -7.49
C GLU A 66 9.05 15.34 -7.50
N ASP A 67 9.61 15.00 -6.34
CA ASP A 67 10.97 14.47 -6.22
C ASP A 67 11.09 13.12 -6.95
N PHE A 68 10.08 12.25 -6.82
CA PHE A 68 9.99 11.00 -7.58
C PHE A 68 9.94 11.21 -9.10
N LYS A 69 9.15 12.18 -9.58
CA LYS A 69 9.01 12.47 -11.02
C LYS A 69 10.27 13.08 -11.62
N ALA A 70 10.94 13.95 -10.87
CA ALA A 70 12.15 14.65 -11.28
C ALA A 70 13.40 13.75 -11.27
N ALA A 71 13.36 12.61 -10.58
CA ALA A 71 14.49 11.69 -10.50
C ALA A 71 14.70 10.91 -11.81
N ASP A 72 15.97 10.66 -12.12
CA ASP A 72 16.41 9.71 -13.14
C ASP A 72 16.68 8.32 -12.54
N LEU A 73 17.06 8.27 -11.26
CA LEU A 73 17.25 7.07 -10.46
C LEU A 73 16.67 7.29 -9.06
N ILE A 74 16.00 6.27 -8.52
CA ILE A 74 15.49 6.27 -7.16
C ILE A 74 16.22 5.19 -6.36
N ILE A 75 16.69 5.53 -5.17
CA ILE A 75 17.12 4.57 -4.16
C ILE A 75 16.19 4.69 -2.96
N THR A 76 15.49 3.61 -2.62
CA THR A 76 14.57 3.64 -1.49
C THR A 76 14.66 2.40 -0.64
N HIS A 77 14.34 2.52 0.64
CA HIS A 77 14.07 1.35 1.46
C HIS A 77 12.77 0.65 1.01
N ALA A 78 12.62 -0.64 1.34
CA ALA A 78 11.43 -1.44 1.03
C ALA A 78 10.17 -1.08 1.85
N GLY A 79 9.93 0.21 2.09
CA GLY A 79 8.67 0.70 2.64
C GLY A 79 7.55 0.62 1.61
N ALA A 80 6.39 0.07 1.99
CA ALA A 80 5.24 -0.10 1.11
C ALA A 80 4.82 1.18 0.36
N GLY A 81 4.87 2.34 1.05
CA GLY A 81 4.54 3.63 0.43
C GLY A 81 5.56 4.06 -0.64
N SER A 82 6.85 4.04 -0.30
CA SER A 82 7.93 4.46 -1.19
C SER A 82 8.06 3.54 -2.41
N VAL A 83 7.89 2.23 -2.22
CA VAL A 83 7.89 1.25 -3.31
C VAL A 83 6.72 1.47 -4.25
N ASN A 84 5.51 1.65 -3.73
CA ASN A 84 4.33 1.92 -4.57
C ASN A 84 4.49 3.22 -5.37
N GLU A 85 5.04 4.27 -4.75
CA GLU A 85 5.26 5.53 -5.45
C GLU A 85 6.35 5.41 -6.53
N ALA A 86 7.44 4.70 -6.26
CA ALA A 86 8.49 4.39 -7.23
C ALA A 86 7.93 3.63 -8.45
N LEU A 87 7.11 2.61 -8.22
CA LEU A 87 6.45 1.85 -9.29
C LEU A 87 5.48 2.72 -10.11
N SER A 88 4.81 3.68 -9.47
CA SER A 88 3.83 4.54 -10.13
C SER A 88 4.45 5.47 -11.18
N VAL A 89 5.70 5.91 -10.97
CA VAL A 89 6.44 6.84 -11.84
C VAL A 89 7.27 6.14 -12.92
N LYS A 90 7.37 4.79 -12.90
CA LYS A 90 8.11 3.97 -13.88
C LYS A 90 9.58 4.38 -14.05
N LYS A 91 10.21 4.82 -12.95
CA LYS A 91 11.61 5.24 -12.94
C LYS A 91 12.51 4.09 -12.49
N PRO A 92 13.76 4.03 -12.98
CA PRO A 92 14.79 3.13 -12.44
C PRO A 92 14.83 3.23 -10.91
N THR A 93 14.64 2.10 -10.23
CA THR A 93 14.49 2.06 -8.77
C THR A 93 15.33 0.93 -8.20
N ILE A 94 16.18 1.26 -7.22
CA ILE A 94 16.89 0.30 -6.38
C ILE A 94 16.21 0.27 -5.01
N VAL A 95 15.78 -0.92 -4.59
CA VAL A 95 15.16 -1.15 -3.29
C VAL A 95 16.18 -1.78 -2.34
N VAL A 96 16.59 -1.04 -1.31
CA VAL A 96 17.58 -1.47 -0.32
C VAL A 96 16.90 -1.98 0.94
N ILE A 97 17.22 -3.21 1.36
CA ILE A 97 16.65 -3.80 2.57
C ILE A 97 17.38 -3.30 3.81
N ASN A 98 16.60 -2.97 4.84
CA ASN A 98 17.13 -2.80 6.18
C ASN A 98 17.32 -4.17 6.83
N ASP A 99 18.52 -4.71 6.70
CA ASP A 99 18.97 -5.99 7.26
C ASP A 99 19.03 -6.01 8.79
N ALA A 100 19.05 -4.85 9.46
CA ALA A 100 18.98 -4.75 10.92
C ALA A 100 17.55 -4.90 11.45
N LEU A 101 16.54 -4.55 10.66
CA LEU A 101 15.13 -4.75 11.00
C LEU A 101 14.69 -6.09 10.41
N MET A 102 14.61 -7.14 11.23
CA MET A 102 14.11 -8.49 10.86
C MET A 102 12.62 -8.47 10.43
N ASN A 103 12.33 -7.87 9.28
CA ASN A 103 11.02 -7.79 8.67
C ASN A 103 11.07 -8.48 7.30
N ASN A 104 10.90 -9.81 7.30
CA ASN A 104 10.96 -10.65 6.09
C ASN A 104 10.10 -10.12 4.93
N HIS A 105 8.98 -9.44 5.22
CA HIS A 105 8.09 -8.86 4.20
C HIS A 105 8.76 -7.82 3.30
N GLN A 106 9.70 -7.03 3.81
CA GLN A 106 10.44 -6.04 3.03
C GLN A 106 11.29 -6.73 1.96
N THR A 107 11.97 -7.80 2.36
CA THR A 107 12.77 -8.64 1.46
C THR A 107 11.88 -9.36 0.44
N GLU A 108 10.75 -9.91 0.89
CA GLU A 108 9.79 -10.63 0.05
C GLU A 108 9.27 -9.78 -1.10
N ILE A 109 8.75 -8.57 -0.81
CA ILE A 109 8.21 -7.69 -1.85
C ILE A 109 9.30 -7.21 -2.81
N ALA A 110 10.47 -6.83 -2.29
CA ALA A 110 11.55 -6.32 -3.11
C ALA A 110 12.11 -7.39 -4.07
N LYS A 111 12.24 -8.64 -3.61
CA LYS A 111 12.62 -9.77 -4.45
C LYS A 111 11.59 -10.04 -5.54
N LYS A 112 10.30 -10.09 -5.21
CA LYS A 112 9.25 -10.30 -6.21
C LYS A 112 9.20 -9.21 -7.27
N LEU A 113 9.27 -7.95 -6.86
CA LEU A 113 9.30 -6.84 -7.81
C LEU A 113 10.55 -6.88 -8.70
N SER A 114 11.67 -7.37 -8.17
CA SER A 114 12.89 -7.59 -8.95
C SER A 114 12.78 -8.77 -9.90
N GLU A 115 12.13 -9.87 -9.51
CA GLU A 115 11.82 -11.02 -10.38
C GLU A 115 10.91 -10.61 -11.54
N LEU A 116 9.96 -9.70 -11.29
CA LEU A 116 9.11 -9.10 -12.33
C LEU A 116 9.82 -8.03 -13.18
N GLY A 117 11.08 -7.71 -12.87
CA GLY A 117 11.88 -6.72 -13.59
C GLY A 117 11.50 -5.26 -13.33
N ALA A 118 10.67 -4.98 -12.34
CA ALA A 118 10.18 -3.63 -12.05
C ALA A 118 11.16 -2.78 -11.24
N VAL A 119 11.96 -3.42 -10.38
CA VAL A 119 12.96 -2.75 -9.52
C VAL A 119 14.24 -3.59 -9.47
N THR A 120 15.32 -3.00 -8.99
CA THR A 120 16.56 -3.72 -8.65
C THR A 120 16.60 -3.98 -7.15
N TYR A 121 16.76 -5.25 -6.76
CA TYR A 121 16.87 -5.65 -5.36
C TYR A 121 18.30 -5.46 -4.81
N CYS A 122 18.43 -4.79 -3.67
CA CYS A 122 19.68 -4.65 -2.93
C CYS A 122 19.53 -5.24 -1.50
N PRO A 123 20.26 -6.33 -1.16
CA PRO A 123 20.08 -7.04 0.12
C PRO A 123 20.39 -6.25 1.39
N SER A 124 21.26 -5.24 1.32
CA SER A 124 21.68 -4.44 2.47
C SER A 124 22.38 -3.17 2.02
N PRO A 125 22.53 -2.14 2.89
CA PRO A 125 23.36 -0.98 2.56
C PRO A 125 24.79 -1.36 2.18
N SER A 126 25.38 -2.34 2.87
CA SER A 126 26.78 -2.76 2.62
C SER A 126 27.03 -3.36 1.24
N THR A 127 26.00 -3.91 0.59
CA THR A 127 26.11 -4.49 -0.77
C THR A 127 25.81 -3.46 -1.87
N LEU A 128 25.37 -2.24 -1.51
CA LEU A 128 25.02 -1.19 -2.46
C LEU A 128 26.20 -0.77 -3.34
N LYS A 129 27.41 -0.68 -2.78
CA LYS A 129 28.62 -0.33 -3.54
C LYS A 129 28.90 -1.31 -4.68
N GLU A 130 28.85 -2.60 -4.38
CA GLU A 130 29.09 -3.69 -5.34
C GLU A 130 28.00 -3.74 -6.41
N LEU A 131 26.75 -3.49 -6.02
CA LEU A 131 25.64 -3.36 -6.97
C LEU A 131 25.89 -2.19 -7.93
N LEU A 132 26.24 -1.02 -7.41
CA LEU A 132 26.44 0.19 -8.21
C LEU A 132 27.62 0.07 -9.18
N SER A 133 28.69 -0.67 -8.84
CA SER A 133 29.84 -0.81 -9.75
C SER A 133 29.53 -1.53 -11.06
N HIS A 134 28.43 -2.25 -11.12
CA HIS A 134 27.95 -2.93 -12.33
C HIS A 134 26.56 -2.44 -12.75
N TYR A 135 26.05 -1.39 -12.11
CA TYR A 135 24.69 -0.93 -12.32
C TYR A 135 24.58 -0.09 -13.58
N ILE A 136 23.71 -0.53 -14.49
CA ILE A 136 23.32 0.25 -15.66
C ILE A 136 21.91 0.77 -15.38
N ILE A 137 21.75 2.09 -15.44
CA ILE A 137 20.43 2.72 -15.28
C ILE A 137 19.56 2.27 -16.45
N GLN A 138 18.55 1.46 -16.13
CA GLN A 138 17.55 1.00 -17.07
C GLN A 138 16.16 1.15 -16.44
N PRO A 139 15.14 1.60 -17.20
CA PRO A 139 13.77 1.62 -16.72
C PRO A 139 13.32 0.21 -16.33
N GLY A 140 12.65 0.09 -15.18
CA GLY A 140 12.00 -1.16 -14.81
C GLY A 140 10.86 -1.49 -15.78
N LYS A 141 10.52 -2.78 -15.90
CA LYS A 141 9.30 -3.21 -16.60
C LYS A 141 8.09 -2.54 -15.96
N ASP A 142 7.22 -1.99 -16.79
CA ASP A 142 5.93 -1.49 -16.31
C ASP A 142 5.04 -2.67 -15.96
N ILE A 143 4.98 -2.96 -14.68
CA ILE A 143 4.16 -4.04 -14.14
C ILE A 143 2.86 -3.51 -13.57
N VAL A 144 2.59 -2.20 -13.56
CA VAL A 144 1.36 -1.68 -12.96
C VAL A 144 0.23 -1.81 -13.96
N LEU A 145 -0.84 -2.51 -13.60
CA LEU A 145 -2.02 -2.62 -14.44
C LEU A 145 -2.67 -1.23 -14.59
N LYS A 146 -2.71 -0.72 -15.82
CA LYS A 146 -3.32 0.57 -16.15
C LYS A 146 -3.99 0.50 -17.51
N GLY A 147 -5.02 1.32 -17.69
CA GLY A 147 -5.69 1.53 -18.97
C GLY A 147 -7.14 1.06 -18.93
N LYS A 148 -7.93 1.54 -19.89
CA LYS A 148 -9.38 1.35 -19.91
C LYS A 148 -9.81 -0.12 -19.84
N GLU A 149 -9.09 -1.01 -20.52
CA GLU A 149 -9.41 -2.44 -20.52
C GLU A 149 -9.18 -3.09 -19.14
N VAL A 150 -8.13 -2.68 -18.44
CA VAL A 150 -7.86 -3.12 -17.06
C VAL A 150 -8.95 -2.60 -16.14
N ASP A 151 -9.25 -1.31 -16.22
CA ASP A 151 -10.27 -0.67 -15.38
C ASP A 151 -11.63 -1.36 -15.60
N GLU A 152 -12.00 -1.67 -16.85
CA GLU A 152 -13.21 -2.41 -17.17
C GLU A 152 -13.22 -3.82 -16.58
N LYS A 153 -12.09 -4.55 -16.63
CA LYS A 153 -11.97 -5.88 -16.01
C LYS A 153 -12.13 -5.81 -14.49
N ILE A 154 -11.43 -4.88 -13.83
CA ILE A 154 -11.52 -4.66 -12.38
C ILE A 154 -12.95 -4.25 -12.00
N GLY A 155 -13.55 -3.32 -12.75
CA GLY A 155 -14.91 -2.86 -12.54
C GLY A 155 -15.93 -3.99 -12.62
N ASN A 156 -15.85 -4.84 -13.65
CA ASN A 156 -16.73 -6.00 -13.80
C ASN A 156 -16.54 -7.03 -12.68
N LEU A 157 -15.30 -7.32 -12.29
CA LEU A 157 -15.00 -8.24 -11.19
C LEU A 157 -15.57 -7.73 -9.86
N MET A 158 -15.35 -6.44 -9.55
CA MET A 158 -15.88 -5.81 -8.35
C MET A 158 -17.41 -5.76 -8.38
N LYS A 159 -18.02 -5.49 -9.54
CA LYS A 159 -19.47 -5.52 -9.74
C LYS A 159 -20.06 -6.89 -9.41
N GLU A 160 -19.43 -7.98 -9.88
CA GLU A 160 -19.82 -9.36 -9.58
C GLU A 160 -19.69 -9.66 -8.07
N TRP A 161 -18.53 -9.35 -7.47
CA TRP A 161 -18.28 -9.62 -6.06
C TRP A 161 -19.23 -8.84 -5.14
N CYS A 162 -19.50 -7.57 -5.45
CA CYS A 162 -20.51 -6.75 -4.79
C CYS A 162 -21.94 -7.21 -5.10
N GLY A 163 -22.15 -7.99 -6.14
CA GLY A 163 -23.44 -8.52 -6.57
C GLY A 163 -24.39 -7.43 -7.05
N LEU A 164 -23.90 -6.52 -7.88
CA LEU A 164 -24.63 -5.36 -8.40
C LEU A 164 -25.45 -5.65 -9.67
N ASP A 165 -25.41 -6.86 -10.23
CA ASP A 165 -26.10 -7.23 -11.48
C ASP A 165 -27.65 -7.32 -11.38
N LYS A 166 -28.25 -7.04 -10.22
CA LYS A 166 -29.67 -7.31 -9.94
C LYS A 166 -30.61 -6.11 -10.09
N ASN A 167 -30.21 -5.01 -10.75
CA ASN A 167 -30.99 -3.76 -10.85
C ASN A 167 -31.56 -3.28 -9.50
N LYS A 168 -30.79 -3.48 -8.43
CA LYS A 168 -31.16 -3.04 -7.08
C LYS A 168 -30.01 -2.24 -6.51
N ASP A 169 -30.35 -1.06 -6.01
CA ASP A 169 -29.42 -0.21 -5.27
C ASP A 169 -28.82 -1.01 -4.12
N LYS A 170 -27.53 -0.77 -3.85
CA LYS A 170 -26.85 -1.35 -2.70
C LYS A 170 -26.13 -0.29 -1.88
N GLU A 171 -26.16 -0.49 -0.58
CA GLU A 171 -25.36 0.28 0.38
C GLU A 171 -23.97 -0.37 0.48
N ILE A 172 -22.98 0.29 -0.12
CA ILE A 172 -21.59 -0.18 -0.13
C ILE A 172 -20.79 0.63 0.89
N CYS A 173 -20.23 -0.07 1.86
CA CYS A 173 -19.32 0.50 2.82
C CYS A 173 -17.87 0.13 2.48
N VAL A 174 -16.97 1.11 2.56
CA VAL A 174 -15.55 0.96 2.18
C VAL A 174 -14.68 1.40 3.35
N VAL A 175 -13.73 0.57 3.79
CA VAL A 175 -12.72 0.97 4.77
C VAL A 175 -11.45 1.42 4.05
N LEU A 176 -11.05 2.67 4.24
CA LEU A 176 -9.78 3.20 3.72
C LEU A 176 -8.70 3.17 4.80
N GLY A 177 -7.57 2.53 4.47
CA GLY A 177 -6.37 2.56 5.30
C GLY A 177 -5.41 3.68 4.92
N SER A 178 -4.66 4.22 5.86
CA SER A 178 -3.68 5.28 5.58
C SER A 178 -2.61 4.87 4.57
N GLY A 179 -2.21 5.80 3.69
CA GLY A 179 -1.07 5.63 2.79
C GLY A 179 -1.36 4.71 1.60
N GLY A 180 -0.50 3.69 1.39
CA GLY A 180 -0.59 2.76 0.26
C GLY A 180 -1.89 1.95 0.23
N HIS A 181 -2.48 1.66 1.39
CA HIS A 181 -3.77 0.96 1.45
C HIS A 181 -4.93 1.77 0.86
N THR A 182 -4.93 3.10 1.00
CA THR A 182 -5.94 3.94 0.33
C THR A 182 -5.76 3.87 -1.18
N MET A 183 -4.51 3.88 -1.66
CA MET A 183 -4.25 3.76 -3.10
C MET A 183 -4.73 2.41 -3.66
N GLU A 184 -4.46 1.31 -2.94
CA GLU A 184 -4.97 -0.02 -3.28
C GLU A 184 -6.50 -0.03 -3.36
N MET A 185 -7.19 0.58 -2.39
CA MET A 185 -8.65 0.59 -2.37
C MET A 185 -9.23 1.48 -3.48
N LEU A 186 -8.65 2.66 -3.73
CA LEU A 186 -9.10 3.54 -4.81
C LEU A 186 -8.91 2.93 -6.18
N HIS A 187 -7.86 2.12 -6.37
CA HIS A 187 -7.62 1.42 -7.64
C HIS A 187 -8.74 0.44 -8.01
N VAL A 188 -9.45 -0.13 -7.03
CA VAL A 188 -10.63 -0.97 -7.28
C VAL A 188 -11.94 -0.19 -7.20
N LEU A 189 -11.98 0.89 -6.43
CA LEU A 189 -13.19 1.69 -6.21
C LEU A 189 -13.52 2.58 -7.41
N HIS A 190 -12.53 3.23 -8.04
CA HIS A 190 -12.77 4.08 -9.21
C HIS A 190 -13.37 3.30 -10.38
N PRO A 191 -12.85 2.13 -10.80
CA PRO A 191 -13.46 1.39 -11.90
C PRO A 191 -14.84 0.82 -11.57
N LEU A 192 -15.06 0.41 -10.30
CA LEU A 192 -16.38 -0.01 -9.83
C LEU A 192 -17.40 1.14 -9.94
N ASP A 193 -17.04 2.32 -9.44
CA ASP A 193 -17.89 3.50 -9.48
C ASP A 193 -18.13 3.98 -10.92
N GLU A 194 -17.10 4.02 -11.75
CA GLU A 194 -17.23 4.38 -13.16
C GLU A 194 -18.27 3.51 -13.87
N LEU A 195 -18.23 2.19 -13.63
CA LEU A 195 -19.13 1.21 -14.23
C LEU A 195 -20.54 1.21 -13.60
N CYS A 196 -20.66 1.51 -12.31
CA CYS A 196 -21.88 1.26 -11.53
C CYS A 196 -22.48 2.48 -10.82
N HIS A 197 -22.01 3.70 -11.08
CA HIS A 197 -22.49 4.92 -10.42
C HIS A 197 -24.02 5.15 -10.54
N GLU A 198 -24.68 4.56 -11.54
CA GLU A 198 -26.14 4.63 -11.68
C GLU A 198 -26.89 3.74 -10.66
N VAL A 199 -26.26 2.65 -10.20
CA VAL A 199 -26.83 1.68 -9.25
C VAL A 199 -26.29 1.92 -7.82
N ILE A 200 -25.12 2.54 -7.71
CA ILE A 200 -24.52 2.91 -6.42
C ILE A 200 -25.03 4.29 -6.02
N LYS A 201 -26.01 4.32 -5.11
CA LYS A 201 -26.55 5.60 -4.60
C LYS A 201 -25.54 6.38 -3.76
N GLN A 202 -24.79 5.66 -2.93
CA GLN A 202 -23.88 6.24 -1.96
C GLN A 202 -22.82 5.22 -1.51
N PHE A 203 -21.60 5.70 -1.30
CA PHE A 203 -20.58 5.00 -0.52
C PHE A 203 -20.52 5.51 0.91
N ASP A 204 -20.49 4.59 1.87
CA ASP A 204 -20.17 4.92 3.26
C ASP A 204 -18.71 4.57 3.54
N VAL A 205 -17.87 5.60 3.59
CA VAL A 205 -16.41 5.45 3.70
C VAL A 205 -15.97 5.57 5.15
N ILE A 206 -15.34 4.53 5.67
CA ILE A 206 -14.78 4.50 7.02
C ILE A 206 -13.29 4.80 6.96
N VAL A 207 -12.86 5.81 7.72
CA VAL A 207 -11.46 6.17 7.92
C VAL A 207 -11.12 6.14 9.42
N ALA A 208 -9.84 6.00 9.75
CA ALA A 208 -9.40 6.24 11.12
C ALA A 208 -9.49 7.74 11.48
N GLU A 209 -9.86 8.09 12.71
CA GLU A 209 -9.91 9.50 13.19
C GLU A 209 -8.63 10.31 12.95
N SER A 210 -7.48 9.65 12.91
CA SER A 210 -6.17 10.28 12.69
C SER A 210 -5.75 10.27 11.22
N ASP A 211 -6.67 9.98 10.30
CA ASP A 211 -6.43 9.93 8.86
C ASP A 211 -7.34 10.92 8.12
N ASN A 212 -6.90 12.17 8.09
CA ASN A 212 -7.57 13.27 7.38
C ASN A 212 -7.10 13.41 5.92
N ILE A 213 -6.20 12.53 5.46
CA ILE A 213 -5.62 12.59 4.12
C ILE A 213 -6.37 11.64 3.19
N SER A 214 -6.70 10.44 3.66
CA SER A 214 -7.32 9.42 2.82
C SER A 214 -8.69 9.84 2.27
N SER A 215 -9.48 10.57 3.05
CA SER A 215 -10.77 11.10 2.58
C SER A 215 -10.63 12.14 1.46
N LYS A 216 -9.54 12.92 1.44
CA LYS A 216 -9.26 13.87 0.35
C LYS A 216 -8.88 13.16 -0.95
N LYS A 217 -8.44 11.91 -0.88
CA LYS A 217 -8.08 11.11 -2.06
C LYS A 217 -9.29 10.47 -2.76
N LEU A 218 -10.51 10.67 -2.24
CA LEU A 218 -11.76 10.27 -2.91
C LEU A 218 -12.12 11.15 -4.12
N GLU A 219 -11.29 12.15 -4.45
CA GLU A 219 -11.42 12.94 -5.68
C GLU A 219 -11.55 12.03 -6.91
N GLY A 220 -12.59 12.25 -7.72
CA GLY A 220 -12.87 11.46 -8.92
C GLY A 220 -13.91 10.34 -8.74
N ILE A 221 -14.40 10.10 -7.53
CA ILE A 221 -15.61 9.29 -7.32
C ILE A 221 -16.84 10.12 -7.74
N LYS A 222 -17.63 9.59 -8.67
CA LYS A 222 -18.87 10.15 -9.21
C LYS A 222 -20.05 9.95 -8.27
N SER A 223 -20.15 8.79 -7.63
CA SER A 223 -21.22 8.52 -6.65
C SER A 223 -21.09 9.41 -5.42
N LYS A 224 -22.22 9.67 -4.74
CA LYS A 224 -22.19 10.36 -3.45
C LYS A 224 -21.43 9.52 -2.42
N TYR A 225 -20.78 10.17 -1.47
CA TYR A 225 -20.12 9.46 -0.37
C TYR A 225 -20.24 10.20 0.95
N ASN A 226 -20.36 9.45 2.03
CA ASN A 226 -20.32 9.94 3.41
C ASN A 226 -19.10 9.36 4.11
N VAL A 227 -18.32 10.22 4.76
CA VAL A 227 -17.12 9.81 5.49
C VAL A 227 -17.43 9.68 6.97
N HIS A 228 -17.13 8.51 7.54
CA HIS A 228 -17.28 8.19 8.95
C HIS A 228 -15.90 7.95 9.56
N GLN A 229 -15.71 8.41 10.78
CA GLN A 229 -14.47 8.22 11.51
C GLN A 229 -14.65 7.17 12.61
N ILE A 230 -13.65 6.30 12.76
CA ILE A 230 -13.55 5.36 13.88
C ILE A 230 -12.20 5.47 14.59
N PRO A 231 -12.14 5.14 15.89
CA PRO A 231 -10.87 5.10 16.59
C PRO A 231 -9.95 4.03 15.99
N ARG A 232 -8.63 4.31 15.97
CA ARG A 232 -7.66 3.31 15.51
C ARG A 232 -7.63 2.11 16.45
N SER A 233 -7.69 0.91 15.89
CA SER A 233 -7.52 -0.35 16.62
C SER A 233 -6.11 -0.47 17.22
N ARG A 234 -5.12 0.12 16.57
CA ARG A 234 -3.73 0.18 17.04
C ARG A 234 -3.04 1.49 16.65
N LYS A 235 -2.36 2.13 17.60
CA LYS A 235 -1.46 3.27 17.33
C LYS A 235 -0.10 2.78 16.82
N VAL A 236 0.58 3.60 16.01
CA VAL A 236 1.93 3.28 15.52
C VAL A 236 2.85 3.03 16.73
N GLY A 237 3.58 1.92 16.73
CA GLY A 237 4.46 1.53 17.84
C GLY A 237 3.77 0.93 19.08
N GLN A 238 2.43 0.87 19.13
CA GLN A 238 1.72 0.24 20.25
C GLN A 238 2.00 -1.27 20.30
N SER A 239 2.15 -1.85 21.50
CA SER A 239 2.31 -3.29 21.67
C SER A 239 1.08 -4.07 21.19
N TYR A 240 1.29 -5.30 20.68
CA TYR A 240 0.20 -6.19 20.27
C TYR A 240 -0.77 -6.48 21.43
N PHE A 241 -0.27 -6.61 22.67
CA PHE A 241 -1.13 -6.89 23.83
C PHE A 241 -2.03 -5.70 24.17
N THR A 242 -1.46 -4.49 24.28
CA THR A 242 -2.26 -3.30 24.57
C THR A 242 -3.20 -2.94 23.43
N SER A 243 -2.89 -3.37 22.20
CA SER A 243 -3.78 -3.17 21.05
C SER A 243 -5.09 -3.96 21.14
N ILE A 244 -5.17 -4.99 21.98
CA ILE A 244 -6.41 -5.73 22.22
C ILE A 244 -7.47 -4.79 22.81
N PHE A 245 -7.12 -4.01 23.84
CA PHE A 245 -8.06 -3.10 24.50
C PHE A 245 -8.54 -1.97 23.57
N THR A 246 -7.64 -1.38 22.79
CA THR A 246 -8.02 -0.36 21.80
C THR A 246 -8.84 -0.94 20.65
N THR A 247 -8.62 -2.20 20.29
CA THR A 247 -9.46 -2.92 19.32
C THR A 247 -10.86 -3.19 19.87
N LEU A 248 -11.00 -3.60 21.13
CA LEU A 248 -12.30 -3.80 21.78
C LEU A 248 -13.11 -2.50 21.88
N TYR A 249 -12.46 -1.40 22.23
CA TYR A 249 -13.09 -0.09 22.21
C TYR A 249 -13.56 0.29 20.79
N ALA A 250 -12.73 0.07 19.78
CA ALA A 250 -13.10 0.30 18.39
C ALA A 250 -14.28 -0.58 17.94
N ILE A 251 -14.35 -1.84 18.38
CA ILE A 251 -15.49 -2.72 18.13
C ILE A 251 -16.77 -2.12 18.70
N PHE A 252 -16.77 -1.65 19.94
CA PHE A 252 -17.96 -1.05 20.56
C PHE A 252 -18.48 0.16 19.77
N VAL A 253 -17.58 1.04 19.33
CA VAL A 253 -17.94 2.18 18.47
C VAL A 253 -18.47 1.71 17.11
N CYS A 254 -17.82 0.70 16.51
CA CYS A 254 -18.21 0.15 15.21
C CYS A 254 -19.59 -0.51 15.23
N ILE A 255 -20.04 -1.09 16.34
CA ILE A 255 -21.39 -1.69 16.44
C ILE A 255 -22.46 -0.64 16.13
N GLY A 256 -22.41 0.52 16.81
CA GLY A 256 -23.39 1.60 16.59
C GLY A 256 -23.36 2.13 15.15
N MET A 257 -22.16 2.25 14.59
CA MET A 257 -21.97 2.69 13.21
C MET A 257 -22.53 1.69 12.19
N VAL A 258 -22.21 0.39 12.31
CA VAL A 258 -22.70 -0.65 11.40
C VAL A 258 -24.23 -0.80 11.51
N LEU A 259 -24.80 -0.65 12.71
CA LEU A 259 -26.26 -0.65 12.89
C LEU A 259 -26.95 0.55 12.24
N LYS A 260 -26.25 1.69 12.12
CA LYS A 260 -26.73 2.90 11.44
C LYS A 260 -26.59 2.81 9.92
N ILE A 261 -25.41 2.39 9.45
CA ILE A 261 -25.09 2.31 8.01
C ILE A 261 -25.78 1.11 7.36
N ARG A 262 -25.93 -0.02 8.06
CA ARG A 262 -26.52 -1.29 7.55
C ARG A 262 -25.98 -1.72 6.18
N PRO A 263 -24.65 -1.83 6.02
CA PRO A 263 -24.05 -2.11 4.72
C PRO A 263 -24.48 -3.47 4.17
N GLU A 264 -24.81 -3.53 2.89
CA GLU A 264 -25.02 -4.79 2.18
C GLU A 264 -23.70 -5.38 1.68
N VAL A 265 -22.70 -4.52 1.45
CA VAL A 265 -21.34 -4.91 1.07
C VAL A 265 -20.34 -4.12 1.91
N LEU A 266 -19.35 -4.81 2.46
CA LEU A 266 -18.19 -4.21 3.11
C LEU A 266 -16.93 -4.52 2.29
N LEU A 267 -16.30 -3.49 1.72
CA LEU A 267 -15.02 -3.55 1.05
C LEU A 267 -13.91 -3.08 1.99
N CYS A 268 -12.88 -3.89 2.18
CA CYS A 268 -11.75 -3.52 3.02
C CYS A 268 -10.44 -4.17 2.57
N ASN A 269 -9.32 -3.53 2.94
CA ASN A 269 -7.99 -4.11 2.79
C ASN A 269 -7.24 -4.12 4.13
N GLY A 270 -5.91 -4.29 4.09
CA GLY A 270 -5.06 -4.68 5.22
C GLY A 270 -4.86 -3.78 6.46
N PRO A 271 -5.28 -2.50 6.61
CA PRO A 271 -5.06 -1.79 7.88
C PRO A 271 -5.78 -2.46 9.06
N GLY A 272 -5.18 -2.43 10.25
CA GLY A 272 -5.82 -2.97 11.47
C GLY A 272 -7.19 -2.35 11.77
N THR A 273 -7.45 -1.13 11.28
CA THR A 273 -8.72 -0.40 11.39
C THR A 273 -9.92 -1.13 10.78
N CYS A 274 -9.72 -2.02 9.80
CA CYS A 274 -10.83 -2.77 9.20
C CYS A 274 -11.32 -3.93 10.08
N VAL A 275 -10.48 -4.45 10.97
CA VAL A 275 -10.79 -5.64 11.79
C VAL A 275 -12.04 -5.42 12.66
N PRO A 276 -12.17 -4.32 13.43
CA PRO A 276 -13.40 -4.04 14.18
C PRO A 276 -14.66 -4.00 13.32
N VAL A 277 -14.61 -3.33 12.16
CA VAL A 277 -15.76 -3.18 11.26
C VAL A 277 -16.20 -4.54 10.72
N CYS A 278 -15.25 -5.37 10.29
CA CYS A 278 -15.53 -6.70 9.78
C CYS A 278 -16.12 -7.61 10.86
N ILE A 279 -15.54 -7.60 12.07
CA ILE A 279 -16.06 -8.38 13.21
C ILE A 279 -17.49 -7.94 13.55
N CYS A 280 -17.77 -6.63 13.54
CA CYS A 280 -19.13 -6.12 13.80
C CYS A 280 -20.12 -6.58 12.74
N CYS A 281 -19.77 -6.47 11.44
CA CYS A 281 -20.63 -6.93 10.35
C CYS A 281 -20.89 -8.45 10.45
N TRP A 282 -19.83 -9.23 10.65
CA TRP A 282 -19.93 -10.69 10.81
C TRP A 282 -20.79 -11.09 12.02
N PHE A 283 -20.61 -10.43 13.17
CA PHE A 283 -21.39 -10.69 14.37
C PHE A 283 -22.87 -10.33 14.18
N LEU A 284 -23.13 -9.17 13.58
CA LEU A 284 -24.50 -8.70 13.32
C LEU A 284 -25.22 -9.53 12.26
N ASN A 285 -24.49 -10.15 11.31
CA ASN A 285 -25.05 -11.11 10.35
C ASN A 285 -25.70 -12.34 11.01
N LEU A 286 -25.45 -12.62 12.29
CA LEU A 286 -26.13 -13.67 13.05
C LEU A 286 -27.58 -13.31 13.38
N PHE A 287 -27.93 -12.01 13.38
CA PHE A 287 -29.23 -11.50 13.82
C PHE A 287 -29.98 -10.71 12.73
N GLN A 288 -29.30 -10.27 11.68
CA GLN A 288 -29.90 -9.44 10.63
C GLN A 288 -30.51 -10.27 9.49
N SER A 289 -31.69 -9.86 9.00
CA SER A 289 -32.34 -10.50 7.84
C SER A 289 -31.60 -10.23 6.52
N LYS A 290 -30.95 -9.08 6.39
CA LYS A 290 -30.04 -8.75 5.29
C LYS A 290 -28.61 -8.89 5.81
N LYS A 291 -27.85 -9.81 5.25
CA LYS A 291 -26.45 -10.04 5.65
C LYS A 291 -25.53 -9.10 4.87
N THR A 292 -24.58 -8.48 5.56
CA THR A 292 -23.44 -7.79 4.95
C THR A 292 -22.52 -8.83 4.31
N ARG A 293 -22.21 -8.68 3.02
CA ARG A 293 -21.15 -9.44 2.35
C ARG A 293 -19.80 -8.76 2.60
N ILE A 294 -18.85 -9.47 3.20
CA ILE A 294 -17.51 -8.97 3.52
C ILE A 294 -16.51 -9.40 2.43
N ILE A 295 -15.91 -8.43 1.76
CA ILE A 295 -14.90 -8.63 0.71
C ILE A 295 -13.59 -8.02 1.22
N TYR A 296 -12.61 -8.89 1.45
CA TYR A 296 -11.30 -8.51 1.94
C TYR A 296 -10.24 -8.67 0.86
N LEU A 297 -9.50 -7.60 0.59
CA LEU A 297 -8.37 -7.57 -0.32
C LEU A 297 -7.07 -7.57 0.50
N GLU A 298 -6.32 -8.68 0.48
CA GLU A 298 -4.99 -8.71 1.08
C GLU A 298 -4.04 -7.81 0.29
N SER A 299 -3.20 -7.08 1.02
CA SER A 299 -2.31 -6.09 0.41
C SER A 299 -1.31 -6.76 -0.53
N VAL A 300 -0.96 -6.05 -1.60
CA VAL A 300 0.04 -6.51 -2.55
C VAL A 300 1.43 -6.66 -1.94
N CYS A 301 1.67 -6.02 -0.80
CA CYS A 301 2.92 -6.14 -0.06
C CYS A 301 3.08 -7.49 0.67
N ARG A 302 2.08 -8.38 0.62
CA ARG A 302 2.07 -9.68 1.30
C ARG A 302 2.30 -10.81 0.32
N VAL A 303 3.56 -11.22 0.13
CA VAL A 303 3.90 -12.24 -0.86
C VAL A 303 3.74 -13.66 -0.31
N THR A 304 4.47 -14.02 0.74
CA THR A 304 4.53 -15.42 1.23
C THR A 304 3.79 -15.61 2.55
N THR A 305 3.34 -14.52 3.17
CA THR A 305 2.70 -14.53 4.49
C THR A 305 1.53 -13.56 4.54
N LEU A 306 0.42 -14.02 5.12
CA LEU A 306 -0.75 -13.18 5.37
C LEU A 306 -0.45 -12.09 6.40
N SER A 307 -1.06 -10.92 6.24
CA SER A 307 -1.04 -9.88 7.25
C SER A 307 -1.73 -10.37 8.53
N LEU A 308 -1.48 -9.73 9.68
CA LEU A 308 -2.21 -10.06 10.91
C LEU A 308 -3.72 -9.92 10.70
N THR A 309 -4.12 -8.85 10.00
CA THR A 309 -5.48 -8.61 9.53
C THR A 309 -6.00 -9.79 8.70
N GLY A 310 -5.27 -10.21 7.66
CA GLY A 310 -5.67 -11.34 6.81
C GLY A 310 -5.75 -12.67 7.56
N LYS A 311 -4.86 -12.92 8.52
CA LYS A 311 -4.91 -14.10 9.40
C LYS A 311 -6.19 -14.16 10.24
N ILE A 312 -6.75 -13.01 10.62
CA ILE A 312 -8.02 -12.89 11.35
C ILE A 312 -9.19 -13.00 10.36
N LEU A 313 -9.16 -12.20 9.30
CA LEU A 313 -10.29 -12.03 8.38
C LEU A 313 -10.54 -13.24 7.48
N LYS A 314 -9.57 -14.13 7.29
CA LYS A 314 -9.76 -15.37 6.52
C LYS A 314 -10.87 -16.28 7.04
N PHE A 315 -11.28 -16.11 8.30
CA PHE A 315 -12.35 -16.90 8.93
C PHE A 315 -13.74 -16.27 8.80
N ILE A 316 -13.82 -14.97 8.43
CA ILE A 316 -15.08 -14.22 8.44
C ILE A 316 -15.39 -13.50 7.13
N ALA A 317 -14.41 -13.30 6.25
CA ALA A 317 -14.64 -12.71 4.94
C ALA A 317 -15.35 -13.72 4.01
N ASP A 318 -16.39 -13.27 3.32
CA ASP A 318 -17.10 -14.08 2.31
C ASP A 318 -16.25 -14.23 1.04
N ILE A 319 -15.54 -13.16 0.65
CA ILE A 319 -14.58 -13.15 -0.45
C ILE A 319 -13.25 -12.68 0.11
N PHE A 320 -12.22 -13.52 -0.01
CA PHE A 320 -10.86 -13.22 0.41
C PHE A 320 -9.96 -13.22 -0.82
N VAL A 321 -9.41 -12.08 -1.19
CA VAL A 321 -8.60 -11.94 -2.40
C VAL A 321 -7.13 -11.83 -2.02
N ILE A 322 -6.29 -12.61 -2.69
CA ILE A 322 -4.83 -12.58 -2.57
C ILE A 322 -4.21 -12.23 -3.92
N GLN A 323 -3.07 -11.54 -3.86
CA GLN A 323 -2.35 -11.06 -5.05
C GLN A 323 -1.29 -12.06 -5.54
N TRP A 324 -0.93 -13.04 -4.72
CA TRP A 324 0.20 -13.93 -4.95
C TRP A 324 -0.22 -15.38 -4.71
N GLU A 325 0.13 -16.28 -5.62
CA GLU A 325 -0.16 -17.71 -5.52
C GLU A 325 0.49 -18.33 -4.28
N GLU A 326 1.61 -17.80 -3.83
CA GLU A 326 2.32 -18.22 -2.62
C GLU A 326 1.49 -18.09 -1.34
N LEU A 327 0.43 -17.27 -1.34
CA LEU A 327 -0.51 -17.16 -0.22
C LEU A 327 -1.61 -18.24 -0.22
N LYS A 328 -1.84 -18.92 -1.35
CA LYS A 328 -2.91 -19.92 -1.50
C LYS A 328 -2.80 -21.08 -0.50
N PRO A 329 -1.61 -21.60 -0.14
CA PRO A 329 -1.48 -22.60 0.93
C PRO A 329 -1.94 -22.10 2.31
N LEU A 330 -1.87 -20.79 2.57
CA LEU A 330 -2.27 -20.18 3.85
C LEU A 330 -3.78 -19.92 3.96
N ASN A 331 -4.45 -19.78 2.82
CA ASN A 331 -5.91 -19.72 2.71
C ASN A 331 -6.38 -20.35 1.38
N ARG A 332 -6.73 -21.64 1.41
CA ARG A 332 -7.15 -22.39 0.20
C ARG A 332 -8.39 -21.80 -0.46
N ASN A 333 -9.26 -21.17 0.32
CA ASN A 333 -10.51 -20.57 -0.16
C ASN A 333 -10.30 -19.17 -0.75
N ALA A 334 -9.10 -18.59 -0.64
CA ALA A 334 -8.84 -17.27 -1.20
C ALA A 334 -8.86 -17.30 -2.74
N ILE A 335 -9.41 -16.26 -3.36
CA ILE A 335 -9.34 -16.06 -4.80
C ILE A 335 -8.00 -15.39 -5.11
N VAL A 336 -7.22 -15.98 -6.02
CA VAL A 336 -6.00 -15.34 -6.51
C VAL A 336 -6.39 -14.45 -7.67
N HIS A 337 -6.13 -13.15 -7.55
CA HIS A 337 -6.33 -12.20 -8.63
C HIS A 337 -5.32 -11.07 -8.49
N HIS A 338 -4.56 -10.82 -9.57
CA HIS A 338 -3.64 -9.70 -9.61
C HIS A 338 -4.42 -8.43 -9.92
N LEU A 339 -4.77 -7.67 -8.88
CA LEU A 339 -5.51 -6.42 -9.01
C LEU A 339 -4.59 -5.24 -9.29
N PHE A 340 -3.31 -5.32 -8.91
CA PHE A 340 -2.40 -4.17 -8.92
C PHE A 340 -1.25 -4.28 -9.91
N TYR A 341 -0.83 -5.52 -10.24
CA TYR A 341 0.31 -5.77 -11.10
C TYR A 341 -0.01 -6.75 -12.24
N ALA A 342 0.58 -6.52 -13.41
CA ALA A 342 0.55 -7.44 -14.52
C ALA A 342 1.45 -8.63 -14.16
N SER A 343 0.87 -9.84 -14.13
CA SER A 343 1.65 -11.07 -14.22
C SER A 343 1.65 -11.52 -15.68
N ASP A 344 2.74 -12.14 -16.12
CA ASP A 344 2.91 -12.63 -17.50
C ASP A 344 2.09 -13.91 -17.82
N ASN A 345 0.97 -14.15 -17.14
CA ASN A 345 0.15 -15.35 -17.33
C ASN A 345 -1.29 -15.04 -17.74
#